data_AF-A0A090WYQ1-F1
#
_entry.id   AF-A0A090WYQ1-F1
#
_cell.length_a   1.000
_cell.length_b   1.000
_cell.length_c   1.000
_cell.angle_alpha   90.00
_cell.angle_beta   90.00
_cell.angle_gamma   90.00
#
_symmetry.space_group_name_H-M   'P 1'
#
loop_
_entity.id
_entity.type
_entity.pdbx_description
1 polymer ?
#
loop_
_entity_poly.entity_id
_entity_poly.type
_entity_poly.pdbx_seq_one_letter_code
_entity_poly.pdbx_strand_id
1 'polypeptide(L)'
;MRGKLVSELPGGSMLSVRSNIELIKNIIPETLSIAAINSDRLIVVSGPDKEIESFSKVLDVENIANKLLLTSHAFHSTMMNPVLEIFEAEVKKNNIKCTSITYSIHSNWRLVN
;
A
#
# COMPACT_ATOMS: atom_id res chain seq x y z
N MET A 1 11.25 -14.22 -7.34
CA MET A 1 10.19 -13.88 -8.33
C MET A 1 9.53 -12.55 -8.02
N ARG A 2 8.65 -12.43 -7.01
CA ARG A 2 7.97 -11.17 -6.64
C ARG A 2 8.94 -9.98 -6.55
N GLY A 3 10.03 -10.14 -5.80
CA GLY A 3 11.02 -9.07 -5.62
C GLY A 3 11.64 -8.57 -6.93
N LYS A 4 11.88 -9.46 -7.90
CA LYS A 4 12.40 -9.10 -9.22
C LYS A 4 11.38 -8.28 -10.02
N LEU A 5 10.13 -8.77 -10.08
CA LEU A 5 9.06 -8.06 -10.78
C LEU A 5 8.83 -6.66 -10.19
N VAL A 6 8.79 -6.57 -8.86
CA VAL A 6 8.60 -5.27 -8.20
C VAL A 6 9.81 -4.35 -8.39
N SER A 7 11.04 -4.87 -8.42
CA SER A 7 12.23 -4.03 -8.64
C SER A 7 12.32 -3.40 -10.03
N GLU A 8 11.54 -3.90 -11.00
CA GLU A 8 11.46 -3.36 -12.37
C GLU A 8 10.40 -2.25 -12.50
N LEU A 9 9.60 -2.01 -11.45
CA LEU A 9 8.61 -0.94 -11.43
C LEU A 9 9.25 0.43 -11.20
N PRO A 10 8.55 1.52 -11.57
CA PRO A 10 8.90 2.84 -11.10
C PRO A 10 8.91 2.90 -9.57
N GLY A 11 9.92 3.60 -9.02
CA GLY A 11 9.99 3.89 -7.60
C GLY A 11 8.80 4.72 -7.11
N GLY A 12 8.63 4.78 -5.81
CA GLY A 12 7.58 5.55 -5.15
C GLY A 12 7.74 5.52 -3.65
N SER A 13 6.89 6.27 -2.95
CA SER A 13 7.04 6.53 -1.52
C SER A 13 5.89 5.98 -0.71
N MET A 14 6.17 5.77 0.58
CA MET A 14 5.17 5.43 1.59
C MET A 14 5.29 6.39 2.77
N LEU A 15 4.15 6.81 3.32
CA LEU A 15 4.06 7.78 4.40
C LEU A 15 3.24 7.18 5.55
N SER A 16 3.83 7.13 6.75
CA SER A 16 3.10 6.82 7.98
C SER A 16 2.33 8.05 8.42
N VAL A 17 1.05 7.90 8.76
CA VAL A 17 0.19 9.00 9.20
C VAL A 17 -0.50 8.65 10.51
N ARG A 18 -0.38 9.52 11.52
CA ARG A 18 -0.98 9.37 12.86
C ARG A 18 -2.41 9.89 12.86
N SER A 19 -3.31 9.17 12.21
CA SER A 19 -4.73 9.50 12.14
C SER A 19 -5.59 8.25 12.01
N ASN A 20 -6.91 8.43 12.13
CA ASN A 20 -7.90 7.40 11.83
C ASN A 20 -8.20 7.32 10.33
N ILE A 21 -8.83 6.22 9.94
CA ILE A 21 -9.11 5.91 8.54
C ILE A 21 -10.21 6.82 7.96
N GLU A 22 -11.21 7.19 8.77
CA GLU A 22 -12.34 8.02 8.35
C GLU A 22 -11.88 9.40 7.91
N LEU A 23 -11.01 10.05 8.69
CA LEU A 23 -10.45 11.35 8.36
C LEU A 23 -9.60 11.27 7.11
N ILE A 24 -8.72 10.26 7.01
CA ILE A 24 -7.79 10.17 5.89
C ILE A 24 -8.52 9.89 4.58
N LYS A 25 -9.55 9.05 4.60
CA LYS A 25 -10.40 8.81 3.42
C LYS A 25 -11.01 10.08 2.85
N ASN A 26 -11.26 11.10 3.67
CA ASN A 26 -11.85 12.36 3.22
C ASN A 26 -10.84 13.33 2.59
N ILE A 27 -9.56 13.19 2.88
CA ILE A 27 -8.52 14.14 2.45
C ILE A 27 -7.47 13.53 1.52
N ILE A 28 -7.41 12.20 1.42
CA ILE A 28 -6.44 11.50 0.58
C ILE A 28 -6.72 11.77 -0.92
N PRO A 29 -5.74 12.19 -1.71
CA PRO A 29 -5.86 12.26 -3.17
C PRO A 29 -6.14 10.88 -3.79
N GLU A 30 -6.93 10.82 -4.86
CA GLU A 30 -7.20 9.57 -5.60
C GLU A 30 -5.94 8.92 -6.19
N THR A 31 -4.88 9.70 -6.38
CA THR A 31 -3.56 9.24 -6.85
C THR A 31 -2.79 8.45 -5.80
N LEU A 32 -3.17 8.55 -4.52
CA LEU A 32 -2.57 7.83 -3.42
C LEU A 32 -3.46 6.66 -2.98
N SER A 33 -2.84 5.63 -2.42
CA SER A 33 -3.52 4.44 -1.90
C SER A 33 -3.31 4.32 -0.40
N ILE A 34 -4.29 3.76 0.29
CA ILE A 34 -4.15 3.37 1.70
C ILE A 34 -3.49 1.98 1.72
N ALA A 35 -2.20 1.96 1.99
CA ALA A 35 -1.38 0.76 1.97
C ALA A 35 -1.66 -0.17 3.15
N ALA A 36 -1.91 0.40 4.33
CA ALA A 36 -2.17 -0.35 5.55
C ALA A 36 -2.96 0.47 6.58
N ILE A 37 -3.76 -0.23 7.38
CA ILE A 37 -4.39 0.29 8.60
C ILE A 37 -3.78 -0.52 9.75
N ASN A 38 -2.75 0.02 10.40
CA ASN A 38 -2.01 -0.68 11.46
C ASN A 38 -2.71 -0.56 12.81
N SER A 39 -3.49 0.51 13.03
CA SER A 39 -4.36 0.70 14.19
C SER A 39 -5.42 1.77 13.88
N ASP A 40 -6.32 2.02 14.83
CA ASP A 40 -7.29 3.12 14.81
C ASP A 40 -6.65 4.52 14.68
N ARG A 41 -5.34 4.65 14.96
CA ARG A 41 -4.59 5.93 14.89
C ARG A 41 -3.28 5.83 14.11
N LEU A 42 -3.09 4.78 13.33
CA LEU A 42 -1.88 4.60 12.53
C LEU A 42 -2.23 3.94 11.22
N ILE A 43 -2.08 4.70 10.15
CA ILE A 43 -2.27 4.24 8.79
C ILE A 43 -1.00 4.48 7.99
N VAL A 44 -0.90 3.83 6.84
CA VAL A 44 0.16 4.06 5.87
C VAL A 44 -0.49 4.37 4.53
N VAL A 45 -0.06 5.45 3.89
CA VAL A 45 -0.42 5.80 2.51
C VAL A 45 0.78 5.58 1.60
N SER A 46 0.53 5.28 0.33
CA SER A 46 1.58 5.04 -0.66
C SER A 46 1.18 5.54 -2.04
N GLY A 47 2.17 5.96 -2.82
CA GLY A 47 1.97 6.42 -4.19
C GLY A 47 3.19 7.15 -4.76
N PRO A 48 3.00 7.94 -5.82
CA PRO A 48 4.09 8.69 -6.46
C PRO A 48 4.77 9.65 -5.47
N ASP A 49 6.09 9.80 -5.59
CA ASP A 49 6.89 10.61 -4.65
C ASP A 49 6.37 12.04 -4.48
N LYS A 50 6.03 12.70 -5.60
CA LYS A 50 5.51 14.08 -5.61
C LYS A 50 4.15 14.22 -4.92
N GLU A 51 3.30 13.22 -5.06
CA GLU A 51 1.97 13.20 -4.45
C GLU A 51 2.09 12.95 -2.94
N ILE A 52 3.01 12.07 -2.52
CA ILE A 52 3.33 11.85 -1.10
C ILE A 52 3.92 13.12 -0.47
N GLU A 53 4.84 13.81 -1.15
CA GLU A 53 5.40 15.07 -0.67
C GLU A 53 4.33 16.15 -0.51
N SER A 54 3.44 16.28 -1.51
CA SER A 54 2.34 17.25 -1.47
C SER A 54 1.35 16.93 -0.35
N PHE A 55 1.00 15.65 -0.18
CA PHE A 55 0.10 15.21 0.87
C PHE A 55 0.71 15.39 2.27
N SER A 56 2.02 15.15 2.42
CA SER A 56 2.74 15.43 3.67
C SER A 56 2.57 16.90 4.10
N LYS A 57 2.67 17.85 3.16
CA LYS A 57 2.47 19.28 3.44
C LYS A 57 1.03 19.60 3.86
N VAL A 58 0.04 18.94 3.27
CA VAL A 58 -1.37 19.08 3.68
C VAL A 58 -1.54 18.58 5.12
N LEU A 59 -0.98 17.42 5.44
CA LEU A 59 -1.04 16.87 6.80
C LEU A 59 -0.35 17.78 7.82
N ASP A 60 0.76 18.43 7.46
CA ASP A 60 1.46 19.37 8.33
C ASP A 60 0.58 20.61 8.63
N VAL A 61 -0.14 21.14 7.64
CA VAL A 61 -1.11 22.25 7.83
C VAL A 61 -2.24 21.84 8.78
N GLU A 62 -2.74 20.61 8.65
CA GLU A 62 -3.77 20.03 9.52
C GLU A 62 -3.25 19.56 10.89
N ASN A 63 -1.96 19.79 11.19
CA ASN A 63 -1.28 19.33 12.41
C ASN A 63 -1.36 17.80 12.64
N ILE A 64 -1.39 17.01 11.56
CA ILE A 64 -1.39 15.55 11.60
C ILE A 64 0.04 15.03 11.46
N ALA A 65 0.55 14.42 12.53
CA ALA A 65 1.90 13.88 12.55
C ALA A 65 2.08 12.78 11.48
N ASN A 66 3.10 12.96 10.63
CA ASN A 66 3.40 12.06 9.53
C ASN A 66 4.92 11.82 9.43
N LYS A 67 5.31 10.73 8.78
CA LYS A 67 6.72 10.36 8.60
C LYS A 67 6.92 9.53 7.33
N LEU A 68 7.85 9.97 6.48
CA LEU A 68 8.28 9.20 5.31
C LEU A 68 8.93 7.88 5.74
N LEU A 69 8.52 6.79 5.10
CA LEU A 69 9.08 5.46 5.33
C LEU A 69 10.23 5.20 4.36
N LEU A 70 11.27 4.54 4.83
CA LEU A 70 12.40 4.16 3.99
C LEU A 70 12.03 2.93 3.16
N THR A 71 11.46 3.17 1.99
CA THR A 71 11.02 2.16 1.03
C THR A 71 11.45 2.56 -0.37
N SER A 72 11.73 1.59 -1.24
CA SER A 72 12.09 1.86 -2.64
C SER A 72 10.89 2.08 -3.55
N HIS A 73 9.73 1.55 -3.17
CA HIS A 73 8.51 1.55 -3.98
C HIS A 73 7.29 1.84 -3.11
N ALA A 74 6.24 2.33 -3.76
CA ALA A 74 4.91 2.50 -3.18
C ALA A 74 4.15 1.17 -3.13
N PHE A 75 4.50 0.29 -2.18
CA PHE A 75 3.79 -0.98 -2.01
C PHE A 75 2.30 -0.77 -1.67
N HIS A 76 1.46 -1.74 -2.02
CA HIS A 76 0.01 -1.70 -1.80
C HIS A 76 -0.69 -0.48 -2.45
N SER A 77 -0.11 0.05 -3.53
CA SER A 77 -0.73 1.09 -4.37
C SER A 77 -1.04 0.57 -5.78
N THR A 78 -1.78 1.38 -6.53
CA THR A 78 -2.01 1.19 -7.97
C THR A 78 -0.72 1.12 -8.79
N MET A 79 0.41 1.60 -8.27
CA MET A 79 1.72 1.46 -8.92
C MET A 79 2.17 0.00 -9.04
N MET A 80 1.56 -0.93 -8.30
CA MET A 80 1.80 -2.36 -8.42
C MET A 80 1.03 -3.01 -9.58
N ASN A 81 0.06 -2.31 -10.19
CA ASN A 81 -0.79 -2.87 -11.26
C ASN A 81 -0.01 -3.52 -12.42
N PRO A 82 1.11 -2.95 -12.93
CA PRO A 82 1.79 -3.51 -14.09
C PRO A 82 2.37 -4.92 -13.88
N VAL A 83 2.61 -5.34 -12.63
CA VAL A 83 3.18 -6.67 -12.33
C VAL A 83 2.13 -7.70 -11.94
N LEU A 84 0.87 -7.32 -11.76
CA LEU A 84 -0.15 -8.21 -11.19
C LEU A 84 -0.42 -9.43 -12.06
N GLU A 85 -0.63 -9.23 -13.37
CA GLU A 85 -0.93 -10.32 -14.30
C GLU A 85 0.23 -11.33 -14.39
N ILE A 86 1.47 -10.84 -14.50
CA ILE A 86 2.68 -11.67 -14.55
C ILE A 86 2.84 -12.43 -13.24
N PHE A 87 2.66 -11.75 -12.11
CA PHE A 87 2.79 -12.36 -10.80
C PHE A 87 1.73 -13.44 -10.57
N GLU A 88 0.49 -13.19 -10.96
CA GLU A 88 -0.62 -14.15 -10.87
C GLU A 88 -0.34 -15.41 -11.69
N ALA A 89 0.08 -15.25 -12.95
CA ALA A 89 0.40 -16.36 -13.84
C ALA A 89 1.50 -17.26 -13.26
N GLU A 90 2.50 -16.67 -12.61
CA GLU A 90 3.56 -17.43 -11.96
C GLU A 90 3.12 -18.12 -10.67
N VAL A 91 2.31 -17.45 -9.84
CA VAL A 91 1.79 -18.06 -8.60
C VAL A 91 0.92 -19.27 -8.92
N LYS A 92 0.08 -19.20 -9.97
CA LYS A 92 -0.77 -20.30 -10.44
C LYS A 92 -0.02 -21.60 -10.80
N LYS A 93 1.28 -21.52 -11.10
CA LYS A 93 2.11 -22.71 -11.38
C LYS A 93 2.40 -23.55 -10.13
N ASN A 94 2.17 -23.00 -8.94
CA ASN A 94 2.49 -23.67 -7.69
C ASN A 94 1.30 -24.51 -7.21
N ASN A 95 1.57 -25.78 -6.87
CA ASN A 95 0.57 -26.68 -6.33
C ASN A 95 0.42 -26.43 -4.81
N ILE A 96 -0.34 -25.40 -4.45
CA ILE A 96 -0.54 -24.99 -3.06
C ILE A 96 -1.42 -26.04 -2.37
N LYS A 97 -0.82 -26.88 -1.52
CA LYS A 97 -1.57 -27.76 -0.60
C LYS A 97 -1.99 -26.96 0.62
N CYS A 98 -3.29 -26.96 0.89
CA CYS A 98 -3.83 -26.38 2.12
C CYS A 98 -3.53 -27.35 3.28
N THR A 99 -2.58 -26.98 4.14
CA THR A 99 -2.33 -27.69 5.40
C THR A 99 -3.24 -27.11 6.47
N SER A 100 -3.85 -27.96 7.28
CA SER A 100 -4.77 -27.59 8.37
C SER A 100 -4.03 -26.92 9.52
N ILE A 101 -3.58 -25.68 9.31
CA ILE A 101 -2.99 -24.79 10.31
C ILE A 101 -3.83 -23.52 10.31
N THR A 102 -4.07 -22.95 11.49
CA THR A 102 -4.78 -21.67 11.62
C THR A 102 -3.85 -20.53 11.21
N TYR A 103 -4.29 -19.71 10.24
CA TYR A 103 -3.61 -18.50 9.80
C TYR A 103 -4.46 -17.27 10.14
N SER A 104 -3.82 -16.17 10.56
CA SER A 104 -4.46 -14.85 10.62
C SER A 104 -4.10 -14.05 9.38
N ILE A 105 -5.10 -13.81 8.52
CA ILE A 105 -4.95 -13.09 7.26
C ILE A 105 -5.38 -11.64 7.49
N HIS A 106 -4.47 -10.68 7.29
CA HIS A 106 -4.67 -9.25 7.63
C HIS A 106 -5.31 -8.44 6.49
N SER A 107 -5.96 -9.14 5.58
CA SER A 107 -6.21 -8.63 4.24
C SER A 107 -7.50 -9.22 3.71
N ASN A 108 -8.53 -8.40 3.75
CA ASN A 108 -9.87 -8.74 3.31
C ASN A 108 -9.99 -8.55 1.79
N TRP A 109 -9.25 -9.32 1.00
CA TRP A 109 -9.45 -9.31 -0.45
C TRP A 109 -10.77 -10.00 -0.79
N ARG A 110 -11.77 -9.20 -1.15
CA ARG A 110 -12.89 -9.66 -1.98
C ARG A 110 -12.59 -9.22 -3.40
N LEU A 111 -12.58 -10.17 -4.34
CA LEU A 111 -12.64 -9.85 -5.76
C LEU A 111 -14.00 -9.16 -6.00
N VAL A 112 -13.99 -7.85 -6.22
CA VAL A 112 -15.12 -7.17 -6.85
C VAL A 112 -14.89 -7.30 -8.36
N ASN A 113 -15.71 -8.14 -8.98
CA ASN A 113 -15.86 -8.21 -10.44
C ASN A 113 -16.58 -6.96 -10.93
#